data_AF-A0A1A8I3W4-F1
#
_entry.id   AF-A0A1A8I3W4-F1
#
_cell.length_a   1.000
_cell.length_b   1.000
_cell.length_c   1.000
_cell.angle_alpha   90.00
_cell.angle_beta   90.00
_cell.angle_gamma   90.00
#
_symmetry.space_group_name_H-M   'P 1'
#
loop_
_entity.id
_entity.type
_entity.pdbx_description
1 polymer ?
#
loop_
_entity_poly.entity_id
_entity_poly.type
_entity_poly.pdbx_seq_one_letter_code
_entity_poly.pdbx_strand_id
1 'polypeptide(L)' 'WNQVYGLLLSDCHLVQKKDFMSGFTVLHWVAKCGNSQMLTRIIDTSRQKGVNVDVNPKSHGGYTPLHIA' A
#
# COMPACT_ATOMS: atom_id res chain seq x y z
N TRP A 1 4.87 -11.27 -0.39
CA TRP A 1 4.98 -10.05 -1.22
C TRP A 1 4.75 -10.28 -2.71
N ASN A 2 5.37 -11.28 -3.37
CA ASN A 2 5.20 -11.49 -4.82
C ASN A 2 3.74 -11.71 -5.28
N GLN A 3 2.94 -12.49 -4.55
CA GLN A 3 1.52 -12.68 -4.86
C GLN A 3 0.70 -11.38 -4.71
N VAL A 4 0.95 -10.63 -3.63
CA VAL A 4 0.29 -9.33 -3.38
C VAL A 4 0.66 -8.33 -4.48
N TYR A 5 1.93 -8.30 -4.88
CA TYR A 5 2.39 -7.46 -5.98
C TYR A 5 1.79 -7.87 -7.33
N GLY A 6 1.67 -9.18 -7.60
CA GLY A 6 0.96 -9.69 -8.77
C GLY A 6 -0.50 -9.25 -8.82
N LEU A 7 -1.20 -9.30 -7.67
CA LEU A 7 -2.57 -8.81 -7.56
C LEU A 7 -2.67 -7.29 -7.79
N LEU A 8 -1.76 -6.50 -7.23
CA LEU A 8 -1.68 -5.05 -7.49
C LEU A 8 -1.38 -4.72 -8.96
N LEU A 9 -0.60 -5.57 -9.63
CA LEU A 9 -0.37 -5.45 -11.07
C LEU A 9 -1.64 -5.79 -11.87
N SER A 10 -2.45 -6.75 -11.43
CA SER A 10 -3.72 -7.05 -12.10
C SER A 10 -4.76 -5.95 -11.86
N ASP A 11 -4.86 -5.44 -10.64
CA ASP A 11 -5.78 -4.36 -10.25
C ASP A 11 -5.06 -3.34 -9.36
N CYS A 12 -4.70 -2.20 -9.96
CA CYS A 12 -3.97 -1.12 -9.31
C CYS A 12 -4.82 -0.34 -8.30
N HIS A 13 -6.15 -0.45 -8.31
CA HIS A 13 -7.02 0.19 -7.32
C HIS A 13 -6.92 -0.50 -5.95
N LEU A 14 -6.42 -1.74 -5.90
CA LEU A 14 -6.18 -2.47 -4.66
C LEU A 14 -5.12 -1.79 -3.76
N VAL A 15 -4.29 -0.89 -4.29
CA VAL A 15 -3.26 -0.18 -3.51
C VAL A 15 -3.86 0.66 -2.39
N GLN A 16 -5.07 1.19 -2.58
CA GLN A 16 -5.78 2.00 -1.60
C GLN A 16 -6.81 1.20 -0.80
N LYS A 17 -7.01 -0.07 -1.14
CA LYS A 17 -7.99 -0.91 -0.45
C LYS A 17 -7.52 -1.17 0.97
N LYS A 18 -8.39 -0.87 1.92
CA LYS A 18 -8.18 -1.12 3.34
C LYS A 18 -8.61 -2.54 3.67
N ASP A 19 -7.81 -3.25 4.45
CA ASP A 19 -8.26 -4.50 5.07
C ASP A 19 -9.37 -4.20 6.10
N PHE A 20 -10.29 -5.14 6.27
CA PHE A 20 -11.45 -4.94 7.12
C PHE A 20 -11.15 -5.00 8.62
N MET A 21 -10.04 -5.64 9.02
CA MET A 21 -9.68 -5.82 10.43
C MET A 21 -9.01 -4.56 10.98
N SER A 22 -7.94 -4.10 10.34
CA SER A 22 -7.11 -2.99 10.82
C SER A 22 -7.29 -1.68 10.07
N GLY A 23 -7.86 -1.73 8.86
CA GLY A 23 -7.98 -0.57 7.98
C GLY A 23 -6.68 -0.25 7.26
N PHE A 24 -5.73 -1.18 7.27
CA PHE A 24 -4.43 -1.06 6.64
C PHE A 24 -4.56 -1.23 5.14
N THR A 25 -3.96 -0.30 4.42
CA THR A 25 -3.65 -0.44 3.00
C THR A 25 -2.37 -1.23 2.81
N VAL A 26 -2.03 -1.57 1.55
CA VAL A 26 -0.74 -2.24 1.28
C VAL A 26 0.46 -1.42 1.77
N LEU A 27 0.35 -0.08 1.75
CA LEU A 27 1.43 0.79 2.25
C LEU A 27 1.70 0.59 3.74
N HIS A 28 0.65 0.41 4.56
CA HIS A 28 0.81 0.11 5.99
C HIS A 28 1.52 -1.22 6.21
N TRP A 29 1.12 -2.26 5.46
CA TRP A 29 1.76 -3.57 5.54
C TRP A 29 3.23 -3.53 5.11
N VAL A 30 3.54 -2.79 4.04
CA VAL A 30 4.92 -2.66 3.54
C VAL A 30 5.78 -1.87 4.52
N ALA A 31 5.24 -0.79 5.09
CA ALA A 31 5.90 0.00 6.13
C ALA A 31 6.19 -0.86 7.36
N LYS A 32 5.19 -1.61 7.86
CA LYS A 32 5.34 -2.56 8.99
C LYS A 32 6.45 -3.59 8.78
N CYS A 33 6.66 -4.02 7.54
CA CYS A 33 7.70 -4.98 7.20
C CYS A 33 9.07 -4.34 6.91
N GLY A 34 9.20 -3.01 6.98
CA GLY A 34 10.44 -2.29 6.68
C GLY A 34 10.89 -2.43 5.22
N ASN A 35 10.00 -2.79 4.30
CA ASN A 35 10.37 -3.12 2.91
C ASN A 35 10.25 -1.90 1.99
N SER A 36 11.19 -0.97 2.13
CA SER A 36 11.24 0.26 1.34
C SER A 36 11.31 0.01 -0.18
N GLN A 37 12.01 -1.05 -0.63
CA GLN A 37 12.07 -1.39 -2.05
C GLN A 37 10.70 -1.76 -2.62
N MET A 38 9.90 -2.53 -1.88
CA MET A 38 8.55 -2.89 -2.29
C MET A 38 7.64 -1.66 -2.32
N LEU A 39 7.81 -0.73 -1.37
CA LEU A 39 7.05 0.52 -1.31
C LEU A 39 7.25 1.34 -2.59
N THR A 40 8.52 1.54 -2.97
CA THR A 40 8.89 2.27 -4.19
C THR A 40 8.30 1.59 -5.43
N ARG A 41 8.44 0.26 -5.56
CA ARG A 41 7.87 -0.47 -6.71
C ARG A 41 6.37 -0.32 -6.83
N ILE A 42 5.63 -0.37 -5.72
CA ILE A 42 4.17 -0.22 -5.72
C ILE A 42 3.79 1.19 -6.17
N ILE A 43 4.43 2.23 -5.60
CA ILE A 43 4.17 3.63 -5.96
C ILE A 43 4.47 3.88 -7.44
N ASP A 44 5.62 3.42 -7.94
CA ASP A 44 6.02 3.61 -9.33
C ASP A 44 5.07 2.90 -10.30
N THR A 45 4.70 1.66 -9.98
CA THR A 45 3.75 0.88 -10.79
C THR A 45 2.37 1.52 -10.84
N SER A 46 1.86 1.97 -9.70
CA SER A 46 0.57 2.67 -9.65
C SER A 46 0.59 3.96 -10.45
N ARG A 47 1.69 4.74 -10.37
CA ARG A 47 1.88 5.95 -11.17
C ARG A 47 1.92 5.64 -12.68
N GLN A 48 2.64 4.60 -13.10
CA GLN A 48 2.68 4.17 -14.51
C GLN A 48 1.29 3.77 -15.03
N LYS A 49 0.43 3.24 -14.16
CA LYS A 49 -0.97 2.89 -14.48
C LYS A 49 -1.95 4.05 -14.33
N GLY A 50 -1.48 5.28 -14.08
CA GLY A 50 -2.33 6.46 -13.90
C GLY A 50 -3.12 6.49 -12.59
N VAL A 51 -2.77 5.64 -11.62
CA VAL A 51 -3.41 5.64 -10.30
C VAL A 51 -2.64 6.56 -9.37
N ASN A 52 -3.33 7.59 -8.88
CA ASN A 52 -2.80 8.43 -7.82
C ASN A 52 -2.85 7.65 -6.50
N VAL A 53 -1.69 7.44 -5.88
CA VAL A 53 -1.58 6.72 -4.60
C VAL A 53 -1.53 7.73 -3.47
N ASP A 54 -2.53 7.68 -2.59
CA ASP A 54 -2.42 8.34 -1.29
C ASP A 54 -1.34 7.63 -0.46
N VAL A 55 -0.29 8.36 -0.10
CA VAL A 55 0.82 7.87 0.73
C VAL A 55 0.56 8.03 2.23
N ASN A 56 -0.49 8.78 2.60
CA ASN A 56 -0.89 9.04 3.98
C ASN A 56 -2.29 8.47 4.34
N PRO A 57 -2.69 7.28 3.84
CA PRO A 57 -4.01 6.74 4.17
C PRO A 57 -4.07 6.47 5.67
N LYS A 58 -5.19 6.83 6.30
CA LYS A 58 -5.41 6.53 7.72
C LYS A 58 -6.07 5.16 7.89
N SER A 59 -5.51 4.33 8.77
CA SER A 59 -6.12 3.09 9.26
C SER A 59 -7.39 3.36 10.10
N HIS A 60 -8.08 2.32 10.56
CA HIS A 60 -9.23 2.49 11.47
C HIS A 60 -8.81 3.17 12.79
N GLY A 61 -7.57 2.96 13.23
CA GLY A 61 -7.00 3.64 14.40
C GLY A 61 -6.43 5.03 14.10
N GLY A 62 -6.54 5.54 12.87
CA GLY A 62 -6.01 6.85 12.48
C GLY A 62 -4.51 6.87 12.15
N TYR A 63 -3.82 5.73 12.21
CA TYR A 63 -2.39 5.63 11.89
C TYR A 63 -2.16 5.72 10.38
N THR A 64 -1.10 6.42 9.96
CA THR A 64 -0.59 6.42 8.58
C THR A 64 0.46 5.33 8.43
N PRO A 65 0.87 4.96 7.20
CA PRO A 65 1.97 4.01 7.01
C PRO A 65 3.24 4.43 7.75
N LEU A 66 3.54 5.73 7.81
CA LEU A 66 4.71 6.26 8.52
C LEU A 66 4.64 6.06 10.04
N HIS A 67 3.45 6.08 10.65
CA HIS A 67 3.29 5.78 12.08
C HIS A 67 3.61 4.31 12.44
N ILE A 68 3.64 3.41 11.44
CA ILE A 68 3.85 1.97 11.65
C ILE A 68 5.30 1.53 11.38
N ALA A 69 6.07 2.36 10.67
CA ALA A 69 7.43 2.07 10.23
C ALA A 69 8.44 1.99 11.39
#